data_AF-A0A370C7N5-F1
#
_entry.id   AF-A0A370C7N5-F1
#
_cell.length_a   1.000
_cell.length_b   1.000
_cell.length_c   1.000
_cell.angle_alpha   90.00
_cell.angle_beta   90.00
_cell.angle_gamma   90.00
#
_symmetry.space_group_name_H-M   'P 1'
#
loop_
_entity.id
_entity.type
_entity.pdbx_description
1 polymer ?
#
loop_
_entity_poly.entity_id
_entity_poly.type
_entity_poly.pdbx_seq_one_letter_code
_entity_poly.pdbx_strand_id
1 'polypeptide(L)' 'IHLDHCSNSISQSLMCSSDASTIHWLWNESIPRWQADGRIVHTCRNFEAIRDWAFER' A
#
# COMPACT_ATOMS: atom_id res chain seq x y z
N ILE A 1 14.81 -6.77 19.66
CA ILE A 1 13.47 -7.39 19.68
C ILE A 1 12.35 -6.45 20.18
N HIS A 2 12.57 -5.15 20.42
CA HIS A 2 11.44 -4.22 20.62
C HIS A 2 11.54 -3.04 19.66
N LEU A 3 12.77 -2.54 19.46
CA LEU A 3 13.05 -1.46 18.51
C LEU A 3 12.84 -1.84 17.02
N ASP A 4 13.19 -3.05 16.59
CA ASP A 4 13.00 -3.48 15.17
C ASP A 4 11.54 -3.57 14.75
N HIS A 5 10.67 -4.07 15.62
CA HIS A 5 9.24 -4.22 15.32
C HIS A 5 8.52 -2.87 15.39
N CYS A 6 8.90 -2.00 16.33
CA CYS A 6 8.42 -0.63 16.37
C CYS A 6 8.78 0.15 15.09
N SER A 7 10.02 0.00 14.62
CA SER A 7 10.48 0.62 13.37
C SER A 7 9.68 0.11 12.14
N ASN A 8 9.39 -1.19 12.08
CA ASN A 8 8.49 -1.78 11.08
C ASN A 8 7.03 -1.29 11.22
N SER A 9 6.52 -1.13 12.43
CA SER A 9 5.16 -0.63 12.69
C SER A 9 4.98 0.83 12.27
N ILE A 10 6.00 1.68 12.40
CA ILE A 10 5.95 3.08 11.94
C ILE A 10 6.11 3.18 10.42
N SER A 11 6.98 2.35 9.83
CA SER A 11 7.16 2.28 8.37
C SER A 11 5.89 1.79 7.68
N GLN A 12 5.20 0.80 8.26
CA GLN A 12 3.83 0.45 7.89
C GLN A 12 2.88 1.64 8.04
N SER A 13 2.92 2.38 9.16
CA SER A 13 2.01 3.50 9.38
C SER A 13 2.16 4.65 8.36
N LEU A 14 3.35 4.82 7.76
CA LEU A 14 3.65 5.91 6.82
C LEU A 14 3.51 5.53 5.34
N MET A 15 3.83 4.30 4.93
CA MET A 15 3.34 3.78 3.64
C MET A 15 1.80 3.84 3.64
N CYS A 16 1.19 3.59 4.79
CA CYS A 16 -0.25 3.69 5.03
C CYS A 16 -0.78 5.11 5.17
N SER A 17 0.03 6.13 5.46
CA SER A 17 -0.52 7.49 5.59
C SER A 17 -0.85 8.11 4.24
N SER A 18 -0.76 7.39 3.12
CA SER A 18 -1.88 7.24 2.15
C SER A 18 -1.41 6.74 0.79
N ASP A 19 -0.85 5.53 0.72
CA ASP A 19 -0.62 4.92 -0.58
C ASP A 19 -1.95 4.66 -1.33
N ALA A 20 -2.03 5.12 -2.58
CA ALA A 20 -3.12 4.90 -3.53
C ALA A 20 -2.63 4.19 -4.81
N SER A 21 -1.54 3.42 -4.72
CA SER A 21 -0.99 2.65 -5.84
C SER A 21 -1.90 1.47 -6.19
N THR A 22 -2.08 1.21 -7.49
CA THR A 22 -2.98 0.15 -7.98
C THR A 22 -2.28 -1.20 -8.01
N ILE A 23 -2.87 -2.19 -7.35
CA ILE A 23 -2.43 -3.58 -7.43
C ILE A 23 -3.06 -4.21 -8.67
N HIS A 24 -2.23 -4.72 -9.58
CA HIS A 24 -2.69 -5.36 -10.81
C HIS A 24 -2.77 -6.89 -10.63
N TRP A 25 -3.56 -7.54 -11.49
CA TRP A 25 -3.79 -8.98 -11.45
C TRP A 25 -3.05 -9.69 -12.58
N LEU A 26 -2.38 -10.78 -12.26
CA LEU A 26 -1.67 -11.63 -13.20
C LEU A 26 -2.30 -13.02 -13.24
N TRP A 27 -2.36 -13.62 -14.42
CA TRP A 27 -2.77 -15.02 -14.58
C TRP A 27 -1.64 -15.92 -14.12
N ASN A 28 -1.91 -16.82 -13.17
CA ASN A 28 -0.95 -17.82 -12.74
C ASN A 28 -1.15 -19.10 -13.57
N GLU A 29 -0.12 -19.55 -14.29
CA GLU A 29 -0.20 -20.75 -15.12
C GLU A 29 -0.08 -22.05 -14.31
N SER A 30 0.66 -22.01 -13.19
CA SER A 30 0.83 -23.17 -12.30
C SER A 30 -0.42 -23.46 -11.48
N ILE A 31 -1.26 -22.44 -11.29
CA ILE A 31 -2.55 -22.52 -10.60
C ILE A 31 -3.51 -21.68 -11.43
N PRO A 32 -4.38 -22.27 -12.29
CA PRO A 32 -5.12 -21.57 -13.33
C PRO A 32 -6.18 -20.60 -12.75
N ARG A 33 -5.70 -19.46 -12.26
CA ARG A 33 -6.47 -18.38 -11.64
C ARG A 33 -5.70 -17.06 -11.69
N TRP A 34 -6.43 -15.97 -11.54
CA TRP A 34 -5.87 -14.64 -11.33
C TRP A 34 -5.32 -14.49 -9.89
N GLN A 35 -4.15 -13.85 -9.76
CA GLN A 35 -3.51 -13.50 -8.49
C GLN A 35 -3.10 -12.02 -8.50
N ALA A 36 -3.30 -11.35 -7.37
CA ALA A 36 -2.86 -9.97 -7.17
C ALA A 36 -1.32 -9.94 -7.09
N ASP A 37 -0.69 -9.12 -7.93
CA ASP A 37 0.75 -8.88 -7.82
C ASP A 37 1.01 -7.76 -6.82
N GLY A 38 1.26 -8.15 -5.57
CA GLY A 38 1.65 -7.23 -4.50
C GLY A 38 3.08 -6.70 -4.64
N ARG A 39 3.87 -7.17 -5.62
CA ARG A 39 5.23 -6.64 -5.90
C ARG A 39 5.15 -5.39 -6.76
N ILE A 40 4.14 -4.57 -6.53
CA ILE A 40 4.04 -3.26 -7.13
C ILE A 40 4.92 -2.29 -6.35
N VAL A 41 5.36 -1.27 -7.08
CA VAL A 41 6.05 -0.16 -6.45
C VAL A 41 5.01 0.69 -5.74
N HIS A 42 4.97 0.57 -4.41
CA HIS A 42 4.18 1.40 -3.53
C HIS A 42 4.78 2.81 -3.47
N THR A 43 3.94 3.85 -3.51
CA THR A 43 4.37 5.26 -3.47
C THR A 43 3.56 6.04 -2.44
N CYS A 44 4.23 6.56 -1.41
CA CYS A 44 3.61 7.42 -0.40
C CYS A 44 3.00 8.68 -1.05
N ARG A 45 1.88 9.16 -0.51
CA ARG A 45 1.20 10.38 -0.99
C ARG A 45 0.85 11.32 0.16
N ASN A 46 0.51 12.56 -0.19
CA ASN A 46 0.15 13.58 0.79
C ASN A 46 -1.17 13.20 1.47
N PHE A 47 -1.06 12.83 2.75
CA PHE A 47 -2.21 12.46 3.58
C PHE A 47 -3.23 13.59 3.67
N GLU A 48 -2.78 14.83 3.79
CA GLU A 48 -3.66 15.99 3.89
C GLU A 48 -4.35 16.24 2.56
N ALA A 49 -3.65 16.22 1.44
CA ALA A 49 -4.31 16.37 0.13
C ALA A 49 -5.28 15.22 -0.17
N ILE A 50 -4.99 14.00 0.30
CA ILE A 50 -5.90 12.86 0.19
C ILE A 50 -7.08 13.00 1.15
N ARG A 51 -6.84 13.49 2.37
CA ARG A 51 -7.87 13.83 3.36
C ARG A 51 -8.77 14.93 2.80
N ASP A 52 -8.21 16.02 2.33
CA ASP A 52 -8.91 17.18 1.80
C ASP A 52 -9.69 16.77 0.53
N TRP A 53 -9.08 16.03 -0.42
CA TRP A 53 -9.80 15.40 -1.55
C TRP A 53 -10.96 14.50 -1.09
N ALA A 54 -10.76 13.72 -0.02
CA ALA A 54 -11.77 12.81 0.49
C ALA A 54 -12.92 13.53 1.22
N PHE A 55 -12.69 14.72 1.78
CA PHE A 55 -13.63 15.42 2.67
C PHE A 55 -14.17 16.77 2.14
N GLU A 56 -13.61 17.35 1.08
CA GLU A 56 -14.08 18.63 0.48
C GLU A 56 -15.32 18.49 -0.46
N ARG A 57 -16.19 17.49 -0.28
CA ARG A 57 -17.38 17.26 -1.13
C ARG A 57 -18.69 17.31 -0.35
#